data_AF-A0A426U567-F1
#
_entry.id   AF-A0A426U567-F1
#
_cell.length_a   1.000
_cell.length_b   1.000
_cell.length_c   1.000
_cell.angle_alpha   90.00
_cell.angle_beta   90.00
_cell.angle_gamma   90.00
#
_symmetry.space_group_name_H-M   'P 1'
#
loop_
_entity.id
_entity.type
_entity.pdbx_description
1 polymer ?
#
loop_
_entity_poly.entity_id
_entity_poly.type
_entity_poly.pdbx_seq_one_letter_code
_entity_poly.pdbx_strand_id
1 'polypeptide(L)'
;MNGRDLVRSIRAVGSAGAPQGLRTVRSAWRRRRIDAVGLPARGAERARVPGPVQDAEPAPGGGVVRFGRSELRILVAVNGAVFWGWDGAGPEPSYALAGRCPEPDPRAVLE
;
A
#
# COMPACT_ATOMS: atom_id res chain seq x y z
N MET A 1 -10.65 -31.39 -1.80
CA MET A 1 -11.41 -30.22 -2.26
C MET A 1 -11.21 -30.08 -3.77
N ASN A 2 -12.28 -30.07 -4.57
CA ASN A 2 -12.23 -30.19 -6.03
C ASN A 2 -12.68 -28.89 -6.72
N GLY A 3 -12.01 -28.51 -7.81
CA GLY A 3 -12.15 -27.22 -8.52
C GLY A 3 -13.55 -26.87 -9.08
N ARG A 4 -14.54 -27.74 -8.92
CA ARG A 4 -15.95 -27.45 -9.23
C ARG A 4 -16.62 -26.51 -8.21
N ASP A 5 -16.13 -26.45 -6.97
CA ASP A 5 -16.62 -25.49 -5.96
C ASP A 5 -16.16 -24.05 -6.24
N LEU A 6 -14.98 -23.89 -6.86
CA LEU A 6 -14.43 -22.57 -7.19
C LEU A 6 -15.24 -21.85 -8.28
N VAL A 7 -15.89 -22.60 -9.17
CA VAL A 7 -16.73 -22.02 -10.23
C VAL A 7 -18.09 -21.57 -9.67
N ARG A 8 -18.52 -22.15 -8.55
CA ARG A 8 -19.78 -21.76 -7.88
C ARG A 8 -19.60 -20.51 -7.01
N SER A 9 -18.44 -20.31 -6.40
CA SER A 9 -18.15 -19.10 -5.61
C SER A 9 -18.06 -17.83 -6.47
N ILE A 10 -17.59 -17.94 -7.72
CA ILE A 10 -17.55 -16.81 -8.66
C ILE A 10 -18.95 -16.43 -9.19
N ARG A 11 -19.85 -17.41 -9.40
CA ARG A 11 -21.24 -17.10 -9.83
C ARG A 11 -22.11 -16.50 -8.71
N ALA A 12 -21.81 -16.79 -7.45
CA ALA A 12 -22.58 -16.27 -6.31
C ALA A 12 -22.34 -14.77 -6.05
N VAL A 13 -21.16 -14.22 -6.38
CA VAL A 13 -20.91 -12.77 -6.26
C VAL A 13 -21.57 -11.98 -7.41
N GLY A 14 -21.90 -12.64 -8.53
CA GLY A 14 -22.55 -12.02 -9.68
C GLY A 14 -24.09 -11.91 -9.60
N SER A 15 -24.74 -12.44 -8.56
CA SER A 15 -26.20 -12.61 -8.55
C SER A 15 -26.94 -12.11 -7.29
N ALA A 16 -26.26 -11.40 -6.37
CA ALA A 16 -26.91 -10.70 -5.27
C ALA A 16 -27.31 -9.26 -5.68
N GLY A 17 -28.49 -9.15 -6.28
CA GLY A 17 -29.45 -8.03 -6.18
C GLY A 17 -28.97 -6.57 -6.16
N ALA A 18 -29.36 -5.86 -7.23
CA ALA A 18 -29.96 -4.52 -7.13
C ALA A 18 -28.99 -3.37 -6.70
N PRO A 19 -29.40 -2.09 -6.73
CA PRO A 19 -28.57 -0.90 -7.01
C PRO A 19 -27.38 -0.62 -6.09
N GLN A 20 -27.19 -1.36 -4.99
CA GLN A 20 -26.06 -1.24 -4.06
C GLN A 20 -24.72 -1.58 -4.75
N GLY A 21 -24.66 -2.67 -5.52
CA GLY A 21 -23.43 -3.07 -6.23
C GLY A 21 -22.99 -2.06 -7.29
N LEU A 22 -23.97 -1.55 -8.06
CA LEU A 22 -23.75 -0.46 -9.02
C LEU A 22 -23.29 0.83 -8.34
N ARG A 23 -23.83 1.18 -7.18
CA ARG A 23 -23.38 2.35 -6.39
C ARG A 23 -21.97 2.17 -5.85
N THR A 24 -21.61 0.99 -5.38
CA THR A 24 -20.24 0.68 -4.93
C THR A 24 -19.26 0.80 -6.08
N VAL A 25 -19.54 0.19 -7.24
CA VAL A 25 -18.73 0.31 -8.45
C VAL A 25 -18.64 1.77 -8.91
N ARG A 26 -19.75 2.51 -8.90
CA ARG A 26 -19.79 3.93 -9.27
C ARG A 26 -19.01 4.80 -8.29
N SER A 27 -19.00 4.48 -7.00
CA SER A 27 -18.23 5.18 -5.97
C SER A 27 -16.73 4.94 -6.11
N ALA A 28 -16.33 3.69 -6.40
CA ALA A 28 -14.94 3.33 -6.66
C ALA A 28 -14.44 4.00 -7.95
N TRP A 29 -15.28 4.03 -8.99
CA TRP A 29 -14.98 4.72 -10.23
C TRP A 29 -14.88 6.24 -10.06
N ARG A 30 -15.80 6.87 -9.31
CA ARG A 30 -15.71 8.30 -8.99
C ARG A 30 -14.46 8.63 -8.18
N ARG A 31 -14.12 7.84 -7.15
CA ARG A 31 -12.89 8.01 -6.37
C ARG A 31 -11.66 7.93 -7.27
N ARG A 32 -11.55 6.87 -8.07
CA ARG A 32 -10.47 6.72 -9.07
C ARG A 32 -10.40 7.89 -10.05
N ARG A 33 -11.54 8.48 -10.43
CA ARG A 33 -11.55 9.71 -11.26
C ARG A 33 -11.07 10.91 -10.47
N ILE A 34 -11.54 11.14 -9.25
CA ILE A 34 -11.11 12.26 -8.41
C ILE A 34 -9.60 12.18 -8.15
N ASP A 35 -9.07 11.00 -7.84
CA ASP A 35 -7.63 10.76 -7.65
C ASP A 35 -6.81 11.05 -8.92
N ALA A 36 -7.45 11.03 -10.10
CA ALA A 36 -6.85 11.31 -11.39
C ALA A 36 -7.12 12.75 -11.90
N VAL A 37 -8.15 13.43 -11.38
CA VAL A 37 -8.49 14.81 -11.78
C VAL A 37 -7.44 15.74 -11.18
N GLY A 38 -6.58 16.29 -12.05
CA GLY A 38 -5.52 17.22 -11.67
C GLY A 38 -4.11 16.66 -11.81
N LEU A 39 -3.95 15.35 -12.07
CA LEU A 39 -2.66 14.78 -12.39
C LEU A 39 -2.36 14.96 -13.89
N PRO A 40 -1.17 15.48 -14.27
CA PRO A 40 -0.77 15.55 -15.68
C PRO A 40 -0.79 14.16 -16.31
N ALA A 41 -1.06 14.08 -17.61
CA ALA A 41 -1.06 12.81 -18.34
C ALA A 41 0.29 12.11 -18.12
N ARG A 42 0.27 10.94 -17.48
CA ARG A 42 1.46 10.14 -17.21
C ARG A 42 2.03 9.68 -18.55
N GLY A 43 3.08 10.35 -19.02
CA GLY A 43 3.86 9.93 -20.18
C GLY A 43 4.62 8.64 -19.90
N ALA A 44 5.52 8.24 -20.81
CA ALA A 44 6.48 7.17 -20.56
C ALA A 44 7.51 7.62 -19.52
N GLU A 45 7.08 7.73 -18.27
CA GLU A 45 7.92 8.06 -17.13
C GLU A 45 8.70 6.80 -16.76
N ARG A 46 10.01 6.83 -17.00
CA ARG A 46 10.90 5.80 -16.47
C ARG A 46 10.89 5.96 -14.95
N ALA A 47 10.38 4.94 -14.25
CA ALA A 47 10.47 4.89 -12.80
C ALA A 47 11.94 5.10 -12.40
N ARG A 48 12.21 6.14 -11.59
CA ARG A 48 13.54 6.29 -11.00
C ARG A 48 13.76 5.08 -10.10
N VAL A 49 14.79 4.30 -10.39
CA VAL A 49 15.18 3.17 -9.55
C VAL A 49 16.05 3.69 -8.39
N PRO A 50 15.87 3.16 -7.17
CA PRO A 50 16.69 3.46 -6.00
C PRO A 50 18.20 3.32 -6.21
N GLY A 51 18.61 2.42 -7.11
CA GLY A 51 20.00 1.99 -7.27
C GLY A 51 20.32 0.77 -6.41
N PRO A 52 21.59 0.34 -6.30
CA PRO A 52 21.99 -0.77 -5.44
C PRO A 52 21.81 -0.40 -3.96
N VAL A 53 21.53 -1.39 -3.13
CA VAL A 53 21.60 -1.24 -1.66
C VAL A 53 23.06 -0.96 -1.28
N GLN A 54 23.27 0.08 -0.50
CA GLN A 54 24.58 0.46 0.02
C GLN A 54 24.72 0.09 1.49
N ASP A 55 23.63 0.19 2.26
CA ASP A 55 23.65 0.01 3.70
C ASP A 55 22.24 -0.31 4.24
N ALA A 56 22.19 -0.96 5.40
CA ALA A 56 20.96 -1.27 6.11
C ALA A 56 21.18 -1.11 7.62
N GLU A 57 20.49 -0.13 8.21
CA GLU A 57 20.54 0.19 9.63
C GLU A 57 19.26 -0.30 10.31
N PRO A 58 19.28 -1.48 10.96
CA PRO A 58 18.15 -1.94 11.75
C PRO A 58 18.00 -1.11 13.03
N ALA A 59 16.76 -0.86 13.43
CA ALA A 59 16.39 -0.19 14.67
C ALA A 59 15.15 -0.84 15.29
N PRO A 60 14.92 -0.69 16.60
CA PRO A 60 13.66 -1.09 17.22
C PRO A 60 12.47 -0.46 16.48
N GLY A 61 11.51 -1.28 16.06
CA GLY A 61 10.35 -0.85 15.28
C GLY A 61 10.62 -0.67 13.79
N GLY A 62 11.74 -1.16 13.26
CA GLY A 62 12.02 -1.16 11.82
C GLY A 62 13.47 -0.78 11.49
N GLY A 63 13.66 0.27 10.70
CA GLY A 63 15.00 0.72 10.31
C GLY A 63 15.05 1.44 8.99
N VAL A 64 16.27 1.64 8.49
CA VAL A 64 16.54 2.41 7.28
C VAL A 64 17.40 1.58 6.32
N VAL A 65 16.96 1.47 5.06
CA VAL A 65 17.75 0.89 3.98
C VAL A 65 18.20 2.01 3.06
N ARG A 66 19.51 2.18 2.89
CA ARG A 66 20.08 3.20 2.02
C ARG A 66 20.47 2.59 0.69
N PHE A 67 19.96 3.19 -0.37
CA PHE A 67 20.30 2.87 -1.74
C PHE A 67 21.25 3.91 -2.32
N GLY A 68 21.80 3.62 -3.51
CA GLY A 68 22.65 4.52 -4.29
C GLY A 68 22.10 5.95 -4.44
N ARG A 69 20.77 6.09 -4.50
CA ARG A 69 20.10 7.34 -4.88
C ARG A 69 18.88 7.67 -4.02
N SER A 70 18.55 6.84 -3.05
CA SER A 70 17.36 7.01 -2.22
C SER A 70 17.49 6.33 -0.86
N GLU A 71 16.63 6.72 0.07
CA GLU A 71 16.51 6.13 1.40
C GLU A 71 15.11 5.53 1.58
N LEU A 72 15.04 4.30 2.09
CA LEU A 72 13.80 3.64 2.48
C LEU A 72 13.74 3.55 4.00
N ARG A 73 12.75 4.22 4.59
CA ARG A 73 12.42 4.08 6.02
C ARG A 73 11.33 3.05 6.17
N ILE A 74 11.53 2.10 7.08
CA ILE A 74 10.57 1.04 7.39
C ILE A 74 10.16 1.19 8.85
N LEU A 75 8.85 1.15 9.09
CA LEU A 75 8.25 1.14 10.42
C LEU A 75 7.38 -0.10 10.54
N VAL A 76 7.64 -0.91 11.55
CA VAL A 76 6.82 -2.05 11.97
C VAL A 76 6.04 -1.62 13.21
N ALA A 77 4.72 -1.55 13.08
CA ALA A 77 3.84 -1.14 14.16
C ALA A 77 3.52 -2.30 15.12
N VAL A 78 3.11 -1.96 16.35
CA VAL A 78 2.69 -2.92 17.41
C VAL A 78 1.58 -3.90 16.99
N ASN A 79 0.80 -3.55 15.97
CA ASN A 79 -0.25 -4.40 15.41
C ASN A 79 0.24 -5.31 14.26
N GLY A 80 1.54 -5.30 13.97
CA GLY A 80 2.15 -6.06 12.88
C GLY A 80 2.03 -5.40 11.49
N ALA A 81 1.42 -4.22 11.39
CA ALA A 81 1.40 -3.47 10.13
C ALA A 81 2.80 -2.93 9.81
N VAL A 82 3.15 -2.94 8.52
CA VAL A 82 4.42 -2.40 8.04
C VAL A 82 4.14 -1.19 7.16
N PHE A 83 4.76 -0.07 7.50
CA PHE A 83 4.72 1.17 6.75
C PHE A 83 6.10 1.48 6.20
N TRP A 84 6.13 2.10 5.02
CA TRP A 84 7.36 2.51 4.38
C TRP A 84 7.27 3.95 3.88
N GLY A 85 8.40 4.64 3.91
CA GLY A 85 8.56 5.99 3.40
C GLY A 85 9.86 6.10 2.60
N TRP A 86 9.81 6.82 1.49
CA TRP A 86 10.99 7.08 0.66
C TRP A 86 11.48 8.51 0.85
N ASP A 87 12.80 8.70 0.83
CA ASP A 87 13.44 10.00 0.64
C ASP A 87 12.93 11.10 1.59
N GLY A 88 12.89 10.78 2.88
CA GLY A 88 12.45 11.68 3.94
C GLY A 88 10.93 11.75 4.15
N ALA A 89 10.11 11.17 3.26
CA ALA A 89 8.70 10.94 3.54
C ALA A 89 8.55 9.98 4.73
N GLY A 90 7.68 10.32 5.68
CA GLY A 90 7.41 9.49 6.84
C GLY A 90 6.74 8.16 6.44
N PRO A 91 7.04 7.04 7.14
CA PRO A 91 6.35 5.77 6.95
C PRO A 91 4.96 5.82 7.61
N GLU A 92 4.08 6.66 7.07
CA GLU A 92 2.74 6.89 7.60
C GLU A 92 1.66 6.17 6.79
N PRO A 93 0.47 5.90 7.37
CA PRO A 93 -0.67 5.38 6.62
C PRO A 93 -0.99 6.27 5.43
N SER A 94 -1.36 5.64 4.31
CA SER A 94 -1.91 6.38 3.17
C SER A 94 -3.12 7.20 3.60
N TYR A 95 -3.31 8.38 2.99
CA TYR A 95 -4.41 9.31 3.26
C TYR A 95 -5.82 8.68 3.18
N ALA A 96 -5.95 7.53 2.53
CA ALA A 96 -7.20 6.78 2.43
C ALA A 96 -7.54 5.97 3.68
N LEU A 97 -6.58 5.79 4.60
CA LEU A 97 -6.77 5.10 5.87
C LEU A 97 -7.10 6.12 6.97
N ALA A 98 -8.17 5.86 7.71
CA ALA A 98 -8.56 6.69 8.84
C ALA A 98 -7.69 6.36 10.07
N GLY A 99 -7.19 7.40 10.74
CA GLY A 99 -6.44 7.27 11.99
C GLY A 99 -4.98 7.71 11.88
N ARG A 100 -4.30 7.80 13.03
CA ARG A 100 -2.86 8.07 13.10
C ARG A 100 -2.05 6.80 12.83
N CYS A 101 -0.79 6.94 12.46
CA CYS A 101 0.14 5.81 12.43
C CYS A 101 0.21 5.18 13.83
N PRO A 102 0.02 3.85 13.96
CA PRO A 102 0.26 3.18 15.24
C PRO A 102 1.73 3.26 15.66
N GLU A 103 1.99 3.12 16.96
CA GLU A 103 3.35 3.21 17.49
C GLU A 103 4.25 2.08 16.96
N PRO A 104 5.56 2.36 16.74
CA PRO A 104 6.53 1.33 16.37
C PRO A 104 6.64 0.23 17.44
N ASP A 105 6.74 -1.03 17.02
CA ASP A 105 6.97 -2.15 17.94
C ASP A 105 8.46 -2.25 18.30
N PRO A 106 8.87 -1.95 19.55
CA PRO A 106 10.28 -1.97 19.93
C PRO A 106 10.90 -3.37 19.87
N ARG A 107 10.09 -4.43 19.74
CA ARG A 107 10.56 -5.81 19.61
C ARG A 107 10.88 -6.20 18.18
N ALA A 108 10.36 -5.47 17.20
CA ALA A 108 10.61 -5.73 15.79
C ALA A 108 11.96 -5.12 15.38
N VAL A 109 12.82 -5.92 14.75
CA VAL A 109 14.11 -5.52 14.20
C VAL A 109 14.21 -6.10 12.79
N LEU A 110 14.78 -5.34 11.85
CA LEU A 110 15.00 -5.82 10.48
C LEU A 110 16.19 -6.79 10.43
N GLU A 111 16.05 -7.88 9.67
CA GLU A 111 17.07 -8.91 9.44
C GLU A 111 17.78 -8.74 8.10
#